data_AF-A0A7S3N237-F1
#
_entry.id   AF-A0A7S3N237-F1
#
_cell.length_a   1.000
_cell.length_b   1.000
_cell.length_c   1.000
_cell.angle_alpha   90.00
_cell.angle_beta   90.00
_cell.angle_gamma   90.00
#
_symmetry.space_group_name_H-M   'P 1'
#
loop_
_entity.id
_entity.type
_entity.pdbx_description
1 polymer ?
#
loop_
_entity_poly.entity_id
_entity_poly.type
_entity_poly.pdbx_seq_one_letter_code
_entity_poly.pdbx_strand_id
1 'polypeptide(L)'
;MVVCLCSSGLRSGRVAQYLREGEFEAQRVLGGLPAWNELISKMGEASTEEENFEEQSFAAETNSAELKKMATEAKAALEKGEPTIFDMICSGTIPANVVYEDEKCLVFHDVAPQAKVHMLVIPKTSSKKGLSQLCKAQEGVHEEILGHLMVTAAKVARSEGLAEEGYRLVVNDGPLGCQSVYHLHIHILGGQQLSWPPGV
;
A
#
# COMPACT_ATOMS: atom_id res chain seq x y z
N MET A 1 -0.60 -4.72 -31.49
CA MET A 1 0.66 -3.96 -31.41
C MET A 1 0.31 -2.53 -31.04
N VAL A 2 0.22 -2.23 -29.73
CA VAL A 2 -0.11 -0.88 -29.25
C VAL A 2 1.22 -0.17 -29.00
N VAL A 3 1.56 0.75 -29.90
CA VAL A 3 2.73 1.62 -29.78
C VAL A 3 2.34 2.79 -28.88
N CYS A 4 2.97 2.89 -27.72
CA CYS A 4 2.85 4.03 -26.82
C CYS A 4 3.68 5.19 -27.37
N LEU A 5 3.01 6.26 -27.82
CA LEU A 5 3.63 7.55 -28.13
C LEU A 5 3.35 8.47 -26.94
N CYS A 6 4.38 8.77 -26.14
CA CYS A 6 4.36 9.93 -25.28
C CYS A 6 5.71 10.65 -25.44
N SER A 7 5.70 11.66 -26.32
CA SER A 7 6.74 12.66 -26.41
C SER A 7 6.08 14.03 -26.37
N SER A 8 6.29 14.75 -25.28
CA SER A 8 6.70 16.16 -25.25
C SER A 8 6.46 16.74 -23.86
N GLY A 9 7.53 17.29 -23.28
CA GLY A 9 7.49 17.93 -21.98
C GLY A 9 6.79 19.29 -22.01
N LEU A 10 6.20 19.64 -20.88
CA LEU A 10 6.02 21.02 -20.46
C LEU A 10 6.40 21.14 -18.99
N ARG A 11 7.28 22.10 -18.71
CA ARG A 11 7.82 22.43 -17.39
C ARG A 11 6.83 23.25 -16.56
N SER A 12 7.08 23.18 -15.26
CA SER A 12 7.00 24.25 -14.26
C SER A 12 5.67 24.53 -13.55
N GLY A 13 5.77 24.45 -12.22
CA GLY A 13 5.24 25.47 -11.32
C GLY A 13 3.76 25.33 -10.93
N ARG A 14 3.46 24.46 -9.95
CA ARG A 14 2.28 24.63 -9.07
C ARG A 14 2.22 23.72 -7.82
N VAL A 15 3.35 23.40 -7.20
CA VAL A 15 3.38 22.71 -5.87
C VAL A 15 3.91 23.63 -4.75
N ALA A 16 4.65 24.70 -5.08
CA ALA A 16 5.18 25.64 -4.09
C ALA A 16 4.19 26.70 -3.57
N GLN A 17 2.92 26.67 -3.99
CA GLN A 17 1.92 27.64 -3.50
C GLN A 17 1.17 27.12 -2.26
N TYR A 18 0.89 25.81 -2.19
CA TYR A 18 0.14 25.23 -1.07
C TYR A 18 0.94 25.12 0.23
N LEU A 19 2.27 25.12 0.18
CA LEU A 19 3.11 25.13 1.39
C LEU A 19 3.33 26.53 1.97
N ARG A 20 3.14 27.61 1.19
CA ARG A 20 3.30 29.00 1.68
C ARG A 20 2.05 29.53 2.38
N GLU A 21 0.87 29.05 2.03
CA GLU A 21 -0.38 29.49 2.66
C GLU A 21 -0.58 28.86 4.06
N GLY A 22 0.01 27.68 4.32
CA GLY A 22 0.02 27.05 5.64
C GLY A 22 1.07 27.60 6.61
N GLU A 23 2.20 28.11 6.11
CA GLU A 23 3.24 28.74 6.94
C GLU A 23 2.83 30.12 7.46
N PHE A 24 2.02 30.87 6.70
CA PHE A 24 1.60 32.23 7.07
C PHE A 24 0.65 32.27 8.28
N GLU A 25 -0.20 31.25 8.46
CA GLU A 25 -1.14 31.19 9.59
C GLU A 25 -0.44 30.79 10.91
N ALA A 26 0.62 29.97 10.84
CA ALA A 26 1.45 29.63 11.99
C ALA A 26 2.27 30.85 12.48
N GLN A 27 2.77 31.66 11.55
CA GLN A 27 3.56 32.85 11.85
C GLN A 27 2.72 33.97 12.49
N ARG A 28 1.42 34.05 12.16
CA ARG A 28 0.48 35.04 12.72
C ARG A 28 0.02 34.71 14.15
N VAL A 29 -0.03 33.43 14.51
CA VAL A 29 -0.52 32.97 15.82
C VAL A 29 0.60 32.85 16.86
N LEU A 30 1.83 32.52 16.44
CA LEU A 30 2.92 32.18 17.38
C LEU A 30 4.08 33.18 17.40
N GLY A 31 4.17 34.12 16.44
CA GLY A 31 5.30 35.06 16.29
C GLY A 31 5.42 36.17 17.34
N GLY A 32 4.54 36.21 18.35
CA GLY A 32 4.53 37.26 19.40
C GLY A 32 4.98 36.81 20.78
N LEU A 33 5.32 35.53 20.98
CA LEU A 33 5.67 35.01 22.30
C LEU A 33 7.18 35.16 22.59
N PRO A 34 7.57 35.67 23.79
CA PRO A 34 8.98 35.83 24.17
C PRO A 34 9.81 34.55 24.03
N ALA A 35 9.17 33.39 24.25
CA ALA A 35 9.79 32.07 24.14
C ALA A 35 10.21 31.71 22.70
N TRP A 36 9.60 32.29 21.67
CA TRP A 36 9.89 32.00 20.27
C TRP A 36 11.21 32.65 19.81
N ASN A 37 11.48 33.88 20.25
CA ASN A 37 12.72 34.58 19.94
C ASN A 37 13.92 33.97 20.67
N GLU A 38 13.70 33.44 21.88
CA GLU A 38 14.73 32.73 22.64
C GLU A 38 15.08 31.37 22.00
N LEU A 39 14.09 30.70 21.39
CA LEU A 39 14.28 29.44 20.66
C LEU A 39 15.10 29.65 19.38
N ILE A 40 14.82 30.70 18.60
CA ILE A 40 15.59 31.03 17.39
C ILE A 40 17.03 31.42 17.74
N SER A 41 17.24 32.17 18.83
CA SER A 41 18.58 32.51 19.31
C SER A 41 19.38 31.26 19.72
N LYS A 42 18.74 30.24 20.29
CA LYS A 42 19.39 28.97 20.65
C LYS A 42 19.65 28.06 19.44
N MET A 43 18.85 28.17 18.38
CA MET A 43 19.05 27.43 17.14
C MET A 43 20.11 28.06 16.22
N GLY A 44 20.48 29.33 16.44
CA GLY A 44 21.47 30.07 15.63
C GLY A 44 22.94 29.80 15.95
N GLU A 45 23.26 29.00 16.98
CA GLU A 45 24.65 28.75 17.42
C GLU A 45 25.09 27.28 17.36
N ALA A 46 24.28 26.39 16.78
CA ALA A 46 24.66 25.00 16.54
C ALA A 46 25.32 24.85 15.16
N SER A 47 26.66 25.02 15.16
CA SER A 47 27.66 24.41 14.27
C SER A 47 27.34 24.24 12.78
N THR A 48 28.03 25.07 11.99
CA THR A 48 28.39 24.83 10.60
C THR A 48 29.30 23.60 10.48
N GLU A 49 28.72 22.42 10.31
CA GLU A 49 29.40 21.29 9.68
C GLU A 49 28.43 20.76 8.63
N GLU A 50 28.75 21.00 7.36
CA GLU A 50 28.10 20.34 6.22
C GLU A 50 28.49 18.86 6.27
N GLU A 51 27.82 18.08 7.11
CA GLU A 51 27.82 16.64 6.97
C GLU A 51 27.11 16.33 5.66
N ASN A 52 27.87 15.75 4.72
CA ASN A 52 27.35 15.09 3.53
C ASN A 52 26.34 14.03 3.97
N PHE A 53 25.08 14.43 4.04
CA PHE A 53 23.96 13.51 4.05
C PHE A 53 23.87 12.95 2.63
N GLU A 54 24.64 11.90 2.36
CA GLU A 54 24.29 10.98 1.30
C GLU A 54 22.81 10.63 1.51
N GLU A 55 22.00 10.95 0.52
CA GLU A 55 20.62 10.53 0.39
C GLU A 55 20.64 8.99 0.35
N GLN A 56 20.73 8.36 1.52
CA GLN A 56 20.46 6.94 1.66
C GLN A 56 18.97 6.79 1.45
N SER A 57 18.61 6.66 0.17
CA SER A 57 17.35 6.07 -0.24
C SER A 57 17.22 4.76 0.53
N PHE A 58 16.34 4.75 1.53
CA PHE A 58 15.97 3.55 2.26
C PHE A 58 15.02 2.71 1.37
N ALA A 59 15.45 2.43 0.15
CA ALA A 59 14.94 1.29 -0.60
C ALA A 59 15.53 0.07 0.11
N ALA A 60 14.73 -0.60 0.92
CA ALA A 60 15.09 -1.91 1.43
C ALA A 60 15.20 -2.85 0.22
N GLU A 61 16.39 -2.92 -0.39
CA GLU A 61 16.81 -4.04 -1.22
C GLU A 61 16.91 -5.27 -0.32
N THR A 62 15.75 -5.80 0.07
CA THR A 62 15.67 -7.16 0.56
C THR A 62 16.17 -8.04 -0.58
N ASN A 63 17.29 -8.72 -0.35
CA ASN A 63 17.87 -9.57 -1.38
C ASN A 63 16.81 -10.62 -1.77
N SER A 64 16.66 -10.88 -3.07
CA SER A 64 15.72 -11.86 -3.63
C SER A 64 15.75 -13.21 -2.89
N ALA A 65 16.89 -13.59 -2.34
CA ALA A 65 17.05 -14.79 -1.50
C ALA A 65 16.25 -14.74 -0.19
N GLU A 66 16.22 -13.59 0.50
CA GLU A 66 15.49 -13.41 1.77
C GLU A 66 13.98 -13.40 1.55
N LEU A 67 13.51 -12.69 0.52
CA LEU A 67 12.09 -12.71 0.14
C LEU A 67 11.61 -14.12 -0.20
N LYS A 68 12.42 -14.89 -0.95
CA LYS A 68 12.12 -16.30 -1.24
C LYS A 68 12.09 -17.16 0.03
N LYS A 69 13.01 -16.93 0.96
CA LYS A 69 13.04 -17.64 2.25
C LYS A 69 11.77 -17.36 3.06
N MET A 70 11.41 -16.09 3.24
CA MET A 70 10.20 -15.69 3.98
C MET A 70 8.93 -16.25 3.35
N ALA A 71 8.80 -16.19 2.02
CA ALA A 71 7.66 -16.79 1.32
C ALA A 71 7.59 -18.31 1.53
N THR A 72 8.74 -19.00 1.55
CA THR A 72 8.80 -20.44 1.80
C THR A 72 8.39 -20.79 3.24
N GLU A 73 8.81 -20.00 4.23
CA GLU A 73 8.43 -20.18 5.64
C GLU A 73 6.93 -19.92 5.85
N ALA A 74 6.38 -18.84 5.27
CA ALA A 74 4.96 -18.53 5.33
C ALA A 74 4.10 -19.65 4.70
N LYS A 75 4.55 -20.19 3.56
CA LYS A 75 3.89 -21.34 2.92
C LYS A 75 3.94 -22.58 3.81
N ALA A 76 5.09 -22.87 4.43
CA ALA A 76 5.26 -24.04 5.29
C ALA A 76 4.41 -23.95 6.57
N ALA A 77 4.25 -22.76 7.15
CA ALA A 77 3.36 -22.53 8.30
C ALA A 77 1.90 -22.83 7.93
N LEU A 78 1.45 -22.38 6.76
CA LEU A 78 0.12 -22.70 6.25
C LEU A 78 -0.07 -24.21 6.05
N GLU A 79 0.92 -24.91 5.48
CA GLU A 79 0.85 -26.37 5.26
C GLU A 79 0.74 -27.17 6.58
N LYS A 80 1.18 -26.60 7.71
CA LYS A 80 0.98 -27.16 9.06
C LYS A 80 -0.40 -26.85 9.66
N GLY A 81 -1.22 -26.06 8.97
CA GLY A 81 -2.55 -25.67 9.43
C GLY A 81 -2.56 -24.48 10.40
N GLU A 82 -1.48 -23.71 10.47
CA GLU A 82 -1.44 -22.49 11.29
C GLU A 82 -2.24 -21.36 10.60
N PRO A 83 -3.00 -20.55 11.36
CA PRO A 83 -3.76 -19.44 10.79
C PRO A 83 -2.82 -18.36 10.28
N THR A 84 -3.15 -17.78 9.13
CA THR A 84 -2.41 -16.62 8.61
C THR A 84 -2.79 -15.34 9.36
N ILE A 85 -2.00 -14.27 9.19
CA ILE A 85 -2.37 -12.95 9.70
C ILE A 85 -3.72 -12.47 9.17
N PHE A 86 -4.09 -12.86 7.94
CA PHE A 86 -5.39 -12.51 7.37
C PHE A 86 -6.54 -13.33 7.96
N ASP A 87 -6.31 -14.58 8.36
CA ASP A 87 -7.28 -15.34 9.16
C ASP A 87 -7.49 -14.70 10.55
N MET A 88 -6.41 -14.20 11.15
CA MET A 88 -6.48 -13.47 12.42
C MET A 88 -7.22 -12.14 12.30
N ILE A 89 -7.07 -11.42 11.18
CA ILE A 89 -7.87 -10.23 10.88
C ILE A 89 -9.34 -10.60 10.64
N CYS A 90 -9.63 -11.64 9.84
CA CYS A 90 -11.00 -12.07 9.55
C CYS A 90 -11.77 -12.54 10.80
N SER A 91 -11.06 -13.07 11.80
CA SER A 91 -11.62 -13.50 13.08
C SER A 91 -11.74 -12.37 14.11
N GLY A 92 -11.18 -11.19 13.84
CA GLY A 92 -11.12 -10.08 14.79
C GLY A 92 -10.08 -10.25 15.89
N THR A 93 -9.17 -11.24 15.77
CA THR A 93 -8.06 -11.45 16.71
C THR A 93 -7.06 -10.30 16.66
N ILE A 94 -6.82 -9.76 15.45
CA ILE A 94 -5.95 -8.60 15.22
C ILE A 94 -6.80 -7.49 14.56
N PRO A 95 -6.71 -6.24 15.03
CA PRO A 95 -7.46 -5.14 14.43
C PRO A 95 -6.94 -4.79 13.04
N ALA A 96 -7.83 -4.33 12.17
CA ALA A 96 -7.50 -3.75 10.87
C ALA A 96 -8.36 -2.51 10.63
N ASN A 97 -7.88 -1.60 9.79
CA ASN A 97 -8.67 -0.44 9.36
C ASN A 97 -9.62 -0.87 8.23
N VAL A 98 -10.78 -1.38 8.61
CA VAL A 98 -11.78 -1.96 7.70
C VAL A 98 -12.55 -0.88 6.95
N VAL A 99 -12.60 -1.01 5.63
CA VAL A 99 -13.33 -0.13 4.70
C VAL A 99 -14.65 -0.76 4.27
N TYR A 100 -14.66 -2.07 4.09
CA TYR A 100 -15.84 -2.82 3.67
C TYR A 100 -15.80 -4.24 4.21
N GLU A 101 -16.96 -4.75 4.60
CA GLU A 101 -17.11 -6.13 5.02
C GLU A 101 -18.47 -6.67 4.55
N ASP A 102 -18.48 -7.91 4.09
CA ASP A 102 -19.71 -8.69 3.90
C ASP A 102 -19.50 -10.15 4.32
N GLU A 103 -20.49 -11.01 4.01
CA GLU A 103 -20.45 -12.43 4.36
C GLU A 103 -19.26 -13.18 3.72
N LYS A 104 -18.76 -12.71 2.57
CA LYS A 104 -17.79 -13.43 1.74
C LYS A 104 -16.39 -12.86 1.86
N CYS A 105 -16.26 -11.54 2.00
CA CYS A 105 -14.98 -10.85 1.91
C CYS A 105 -14.84 -9.71 2.92
N LEU A 106 -13.60 -9.28 3.10
CA LEU A 106 -13.20 -8.16 3.93
C LEU A 106 -12.25 -7.27 3.12
N VAL A 107 -12.39 -5.96 3.28
CA VAL A 107 -11.51 -4.95 2.69
C VAL A 107 -11.00 -4.03 3.77
N PHE A 108 -9.68 -3.85 3.81
CA PHE A 108 -9.02 -3.00 4.79
C PHE A 108 -7.80 -2.32 4.17
N HIS A 109 -7.35 -1.22 4.78
CA HIS A 109 -6.13 -0.53 4.35
C HIS A 109 -4.89 -1.37 4.66
N ASP A 110 -3.96 -1.41 3.70
CA ASP A 110 -2.66 -2.04 3.90
C ASP A 110 -1.86 -1.26 4.94
N VAL A 111 -1.17 -1.96 5.84
CA VAL A 111 -0.33 -1.36 6.89
C VAL A 111 0.98 -0.77 6.34
N ALA A 112 1.41 -1.21 5.15
CA ALA A 112 2.58 -0.76 4.43
C ALA A 112 2.18 -0.22 3.04
N PRO A 113 1.49 0.93 2.97
CA PRO A 113 0.93 1.45 1.72
C PRO A 113 2.00 1.75 0.66
N GLN A 114 1.77 1.31 -0.58
CA GLN A 114 2.65 1.57 -1.75
C GLN A 114 2.07 2.65 -2.69
N ALA A 115 0.92 3.22 -2.31
CA ALA A 115 0.25 4.32 -2.98
C ALA A 115 -0.58 5.11 -1.97
N LYS A 116 -1.04 6.32 -2.33
CA LYS A 116 -1.87 7.14 -1.43
C LYS A 116 -3.12 6.41 -0.95
N VAL A 117 -3.71 5.59 -1.83
CA VAL A 117 -4.72 4.62 -1.46
C VAL A 117 -4.15 3.22 -1.75
N HIS A 118 -3.94 2.43 -0.69
CA HIS A 118 -3.55 1.02 -0.78
C HIS A 118 -4.44 0.20 0.15
N MET A 119 -5.25 -0.70 -0.43
CA MET A 119 -6.16 -1.57 0.30
C MET A 119 -6.02 -3.01 -0.17
N LEU A 120 -6.46 -3.95 0.67
CA LEU A 120 -6.49 -5.38 0.36
C LEU A 120 -7.92 -5.89 0.39
N VAL A 121 -8.34 -6.59 -0.67
CA VAL A 121 -9.59 -7.36 -0.70
C VAL A 121 -9.28 -8.82 -0.49
N ILE A 122 -9.81 -9.42 0.58
CA ILE A 122 -9.55 -10.82 0.94
C ILE A 122 -10.84 -11.61 1.12
N PRO A 123 -10.89 -12.91 0.75
CA PRO A 123 -12.02 -13.76 1.10
C PRO A 123 -11.90 -14.21 2.58
N LYS A 124 -13.00 -14.21 3.33
CA LYS A 124 -13.03 -14.60 4.76
C LYS A 124 -12.76 -16.09 5.00
N THR A 125 -12.83 -16.90 3.95
CA THR A 125 -12.72 -18.38 4.02
C THR A 125 -11.58 -18.95 3.17
N SER A 126 -10.57 -18.14 2.82
CA SER A 126 -9.42 -18.54 1.98
C SER A 126 -8.74 -19.83 2.44
N SER A 127 -8.31 -19.88 3.70
CA SER A 127 -7.63 -21.02 4.32
C SER A 127 -8.50 -22.29 4.30
N LYS A 128 -9.77 -22.19 4.65
CA LYS A 128 -10.74 -23.31 4.67
C LYS A 128 -11.08 -23.84 3.28
N LYS A 129 -11.05 -22.98 2.26
CA LYS A 129 -11.36 -23.35 0.86
C LYS A 129 -10.11 -23.71 0.05
N GLY A 130 -8.92 -23.69 0.66
CA GLY A 130 -7.66 -24.01 -0.03
C GLY A 130 -7.22 -22.94 -1.05
N LEU A 131 -7.72 -21.71 -0.92
CA LEU A 131 -7.44 -20.62 -1.86
C LEU A 131 -6.32 -19.72 -1.32
N SER A 132 -5.18 -20.30 -0.95
CA SER A 132 -4.02 -19.57 -0.43
C SER A 132 -3.25 -18.81 -1.51
N GLN A 133 -3.39 -19.22 -2.77
CA GLN A 133 -2.79 -18.63 -3.95
C GLN A 133 -3.80 -18.66 -5.10
N LEU A 134 -3.64 -17.80 -6.10
CA LEU A 134 -4.55 -17.78 -7.26
C LEU A 134 -4.40 -19.05 -8.11
N CYS A 135 -3.19 -19.60 -8.24
CA CYS A 135 -2.91 -20.85 -8.95
C CYS A 135 -3.59 -22.09 -8.32
N LYS A 136 -4.14 -21.96 -7.11
CA LYS A 136 -4.94 -23.01 -6.45
C LYS A 136 -6.43 -22.90 -6.74
N ALA A 137 -6.87 -21.86 -7.45
CA ALA A 137 -8.26 -21.72 -7.87
C ALA A 137 -8.70 -22.92 -8.72
N GLN A 138 -9.98 -23.28 -8.59
CA GLN A 138 -10.59 -24.44 -9.24
C GLN A 138 -11.92 -23.99 -9.86
N GLU A 139 -12.15 -24.40 -11.10
CA GLU A 139 -13.40 -24.19 -11.83
C GLU A 139 -14.57 -24.83 -11.07
N GLY A 140 -15.74 -24.18 -11.08
CA GLY A 140 -16.92 -24.62 -10.34
C GLY A 140 -16.85 -24.52 -8.80
N VAL A 141 -15.67 -24.21 -8.24
CA VAL A 141 -15.48 -24.05 -6.79
C VAL A 141 -15.23 -22.59 -6.41
N HIS A 142 -14.35 -21.92 -7.15
CA HIS A 142 -13.80 -20.62 -6.76
C HIS A 142 -14.31 -19.44 -7.61
N GLU A 143 -15.02 -19.68 -8.71
CA GLU A 143 -15.46 -18.64 -9.65
C GLU A 143 -16.33 -17.57 -8.98
N GLU A 144 -17.31 -18.00 -8.17
CA GLU A 144 -18.22 -17.08 -7.49
C GLU A 144 -17.47 -16.16 -6.52
N ILE A 145 -16.55 -16.71 -5.72
CA ILE A 145 -15.80 -15.91 -4.77
C ILE A 145 -14.82 -14.98 -5.50
N LEU A 146 -14.11 -15.45 -6.53
CA LEU A 146 -13.19 -14.62 -7.30
C LEU A 146 -13.91 -13.46 -8.01
N GLY A 147 -15.06 -13.74 -8.62
CA GLY A 147 -15.92 -12.70 -9.20
C GLY A 147 -16.40 -11.70 -8.14
N HIS A 148 -16.82 -12.19 -6.98
CA HIS A 148 -17.23 -11.34 -5.85
C HIS A 148 -16.11 -10.41 -5.38
N LEU A 149 -14.87 -10.90 -5.27
CA LEU A 149 -13.71 -10.07 -4.88
C LEU A 149 -13.44 -8.97 -5.91
N MET A 150 -13.51 -9.28 -7.22
CA MET A 150 -13.31 -8.30 -8.29
C MET A 150 -14.38 -7.21 -8.31
N VAL A 151 -15.65 -7.60 -8.16
CA VAL A 151 -16.77 -6.64 -8.09
C VAL A 151 -16.67 -5.78 -6.83
N THR A 152 -16.28 -6.38 -5.71
CA THR A 152 -16.04 -5.66 -4.44
C THR A 152 -14.90 -4.67 -4.59
N ALA A 153 -13.79 -5.04 -5.22
CA ALA A 153 -12.67 -4.13 -5.46
C ALA A 153 -13.11 -2.90 -6.25
N ALA A 154 -13.90 -3.08 -7.32
CA ALA A 154 -14.45 -1.97 -8.08
C ALA A 154 -15.42 -1.11 -7.27
N LYS A 155 -16.24 -1.72 -6.41
CA LYS A 155 -17.17 -1.00 -5.51
C LYS A 155 -16.41 -0.11 -4.52
N VAL A 156 -15.40 -0.66 -3.86
CA VAL A 156 -14.60 0.09 -2.87
C VAL A 156 -13.73 1.15 -3.54
N ALA A 157 -13.14 0.86 -4.70
CA ALA A 157 -12.40 1.88 -5.45
C ALA A 157 -13.29 3.10 -5.81
N ARG A 158 -14.58 2.89 -6.10
CA ARG A 158 -15.53 4.00 -6.31
C ARG A 158 -15.80 4.79 -5.04
N SER A 159 -15.96 4.13 -3.88
CA SER A 159 -16.20 4.84 -2.61
C SER A 159 -14.98 5.63 -2.16
N GLU A 160 -13.77 5.17 -2.49
CA GLU A 160 -12.50 5.86 -2.21
C GLU A 160 -12.12 6.93 -3.26
N GLY A 161 -13.04 7.28 -4.16
CA GLY A 161 -12.80 8.35 -5.14
C GLY A 161 -11.80 8.01 -6.25
N LEU A 162 -11.48 6.73 -6.46
CA LEU A 162 -10.52 6.28 -7.47
C LEU A 162 -11.15 6.04 -8.85
N ALA A 163 -12.47 6.19 -8.99
CA ALA A 163 -13.20 5.82 -10.20
C ALA A 163 -12.77 6.60 -11.45
N GLU A 164 -12.54 7.90 -11.29
CA GLU A 164 -12.31 8.83 -12.40
C GLU A 164 -10.85 8.85 -12.85
N GLU A 165 -9.91 8.83 -11.90
CA GLU A 165 -8.46 8.86 -12.19
C GLU A 165 -7.86 7.47 -12.40
N GLY A 166 -8.59 6.41 -12.02
CA GLY A 166 -8.19 5.03 -12.18
C GLY A 166 -7.37 4.46 -11.01
N TYR A 167 -7.13 3.16 -11.07
CA TYR A 167 -6.42 2.37 -10.07
C TYR A 167 -5.85 1.10 -10.70
N ARG A 168 -4.94 0.43 -9.99
CA ARG A 168 -4.38 -0.87 -10.39
C ARG A 168 -4.81 -1.93 -9.39
N LEU A 169 -5.25 -3.08 -9.91
CA LEU A 169 -5.42 -4.30 -9.13
C LEU A 169 -4.19 -5.18 -9.30
N VAL A 170 -3.68 -5.74 -8.21
CA VAL A 170 -2.54 -6.68 -8.22
C VAL A 170 -2.90 -7.91 -7.40
N VAL A 171 -2.62 -9.09 -7.96
CA VAL A 171 -2.64 -10.37 -7.24
C VAL A 171 -1.27 -10.99 -7.40
N ASN A 172 -0.60 -11.21 -6.26
CA ASN A 172 0.72 -11.80 -6.20
C ASN A 172 0.59 -13.31 -6.00
N ASP A 173 1.27 -14.11 -6.82
CA ASP A 173 1.27 -15.56 -6.70
C ASP A 173 2.68 -16.11 -6.50
N GLY A 174 2.89 -16.71 -5.32
CA GLY A 174 4.13 -17.40 -4.97
C GLY A 174 5.35 -16.48 -4.84
N PRO A 175 6.56 -17.07 -4.73
CA PRO A 175 7.78 -16.32 -4.41
C PRO A 175 8.18 -15.30 -5.50
N LEU A 176 8.01 -15.64 -6.78
CA LEU A 176 8.34 -14.73 -7.88
C LEU A 176 7.30 -13.63 -8.08
N GLY A 177 6.06 -13.87 -7.66
CA GLY A 177 5.03 -12.84 -7.57
C GLY A 177 5.17 -11.95 -6.34
N CYS A 178 6.17 -12.17 -5.47
CA CYS A 178 6.32 -11.46 -4.19
C CYS A 178 5.09 -11.60 -3.27
N GLN A 179 4.47 -12.78 -3.24
CA GLN A 179 3.36 -13.06 -2.32
C GLN A 179 3.87 -13.15 -0.87
N SER A 180 3.42 -12.23 -0.02
CA SER A 180 3.85 -12.12 1.38
C SER A 180 2.99 -12.97 2.33
N VAL A 181 1.68 -13.01 2.12
CA VAL A 181 0.73 -13.79 2.92
C VAL A 181 0.05 -14.85 2.05
N TYR A 182 0.11 -16.11 2.48
CA TYR A 182 -0.50 -17.25 1.78
C TYR A 182 -2.00 -17.38 2.09
N HIS A 183 -2.70 -16.28 1.86
CA HIS A 183 -4.15 -16.11 1.91
C HIS A 183 -4.49 -15.19 0.74
N LEU A 184 -5.37 -15.59 -0.17
CA LEU A 184 -5.61 -14.82 -1.40
C LEU A 184 -5.98 -13.37 -1.06
N HIS A 185 -5.30 -12.42 -1.69
CA HIS A 185 -5.57 -11.00 -1.53
C HIS A 185 -5.39 -10.27 -2.86
N ILE A 186 -6.26 -9.29 -3.10
CA ILE A 186 -6.18 -8.38 -4.23
C ILE A 186 -5.79 -7.01 -3.68
N HIS A 187 -4.64 -6.50 -4.11
CA HIS A 187 -4.25 -5.13 -3.83
C HIS A 187 -5.05 -4.17 -4.70
N ILE A 188 -5.55 -3.08 -4.11
CA ILE A 188 -6.09 -1.93 -4.82
C ILE A 188 -5.11 -0.78 -4.58
N LEU A 189 -4.46 -0.29 -5.64
CA LEU A 189 -3.51 0.83 -5.58
C LEU A 189 -4.03 2.03 -6.39
N GLY A 190 -4.06 3.21 -5.79
CA GLY A 190 -4.55 4.43 -6.45
C GLY A 190 -4.21 5.73 -5.71
N GLY A 191 -4.84 6.83 -6.14
CA GLY A 191 -4.63 8.17 -5.60
C GLY A 191 -3.30 8.83 -6.03
N GLN A 192 -2.59 8.20 -6.97
CA GLN A 192 -1.37 8.72 -7.59
C GLN A 192 -1.14 8.05 -8.96
N GLN A 193 -0.30 8.67 -9.79
CA GLN A 193 0.18 8.04 -11.02
C GLN A 193 1.07 6.84 -10.69
N LEU A 194 0.69 5.65 -11.15
CA LEU A 194 1.48 4.44 -11.01
C LEU A 194 2.46 4.28 -12.19
N SER A 195 3.66 3.75 -11.92
CA SER A 195 4.69 3.49 -12.91
C SER A 195 4.39 2.26 -13.77
N TRP A 196 5.13 2.15 -14.87
CA TRP A 196 5.18 0.96 -15.71
C TRP A 196 6.65 0.65 -16.06
N PRO A 197 7.11 -0.61 -15.96
CA PRO A 197 6.35 -1.83 -15.63
C PRO A 197 5.87 -1.93 -14.17
N PRO A 198 4.88 -2.79 -13.86
CA PRO A 198 4.34 -2.95 -12.51
C PRO A 198 5.23 -3.89 -11.70
N GLY A 199 6.39 -3.40 -11.24
CA GLY A 199 7.31 -4.18 -10.40
C GLY A 199 8.79 -4.13 -10.81
N VAL A 200 9.18 -3.17 -11.66
CA VAL A 200 10.59 -2.86 -11.95
C VAL A 200 10.84 -1.35 -11.83
#